data_AF-A0A5M8SNK4-F1
#
_entry.id   AF-A0A5M8SNK4-F1
#
_cell.length_a   1.000
_cell.length_b   1.000
_cell.length_c   1.000
_cell.angle_alpha   90.00
_cell.angle_beta   90.00
_cell.angle_gamma   90.00
#
_symmetry.space_group_name_H-M   'P 1'
#
loop_
_entity.id
_entity.type
_entity.pdbx_description
1 polymer ?
#
loop_
_entity_poly.entity_id
_entity_poly.type
_entity_poly.pdbx_seq_one_letter_code
_entity_poly.pdbx_strand_id
1 'polypeptide(L)'
;MKLKKKSQLLLAAGSGLIVASLLSACQLVTIDYLFVAGQSSITSSGGGIQVLAIDSQSGALRFAADSDKHPFDPGGAAPVAMVTSTDFANLYVANADTNSVVHFSVAANGALTKKDSITLPAAPAFLAVNQANNALYVVSGTTSATLTAYPLSSGAIGNPVASESLSIPGFTGDTVVPTGVTALPNNSAVYATVYDKSAYNPGGSVSSNANPGWVFGFTVGSGGALTPLGDSPYRAGVKPSALAADPTNRFVYVTDFASNQLIGYAINSNDGLSFLISGPYKTANEPAAISIDPRGRFIYVADSLDSQVGAYAIDLATGIPSLAINTTGSQTNNTDTQPVAILVDPALGRFVFTANNTGNSLSGFRLNPTTGTLVQTQATPYPTLNKPSAIASIPHGNHSIQVTTP
;
A
#
# COMPACT_ATOMS: atom_id res chain seq x y z
N MET A 1 -47.89 -30.07 43.04
CA MET A 1 -46.57 -30.48 43.60
C MET A 1 -45.68 -29.24 43.65
N LYS A 2 -45.54 -28.58 44.82
CA LYS A 2 -44.75 -27.35 44.98
C LYS A 2 -43.27 -27.70 45.12
N LEU A 3 -42.45 -27.37 44.12
CA LEU A 3 -41.00 -27.55 44.18
C LEU A 3 -40.40 -26.62 45.27
N LYS A 4 -39.51 -27.14 46.11
CA LYS A 4 -38.82 -26.39 47.17
C LYS A 4 -37.92 -25.31 46.53
N LYS A 5 -37.80 -24.12 47.14
CA LYS A 5 -37.06 -22.94 46.64
C LYS A 5 -35.63 -23.23 46.12
N LYS A 6 -34.95 -24.27 46.65
CA LYS A 6 -33.60 -24.67 46.19
C LYS A 6 -33.59 -25.37 44.83
N SER A 7 -34.68 -26.03 44.43
CA SER A 7 -34.80 -26.73 43.14
C SER A 7 -35.15 -25.79 41.98
N GLN A 8 -35.77 -24.64 42.26
CA GLN A 8 -36.02 -23.59 41.26
C GLN A 8 -34.73 -22.83 40.89
N LEU A 9 -33.82 -22.64 41.85
CA LEU A 9 -32.51 -22.02 41.58
C LEU A 9 -31.62 -22.89 40.69
N LEU A 10 -31.66 -24.21 40.87
CA LEU A 10 -30.86 -25.14 40.06
C LEU A 10 -31.37 -25.24 38.61
N LEU A 11 -32.69 -25.10 38.40
CA LEU A 11 -33.30 -25.14 37.06
C LEU A 11 -33.12 -23.82 36.29
N ALA A 12 -33.06 -22.68 36.98
CA ALA A 12 -32.76 -21.38 36.39
C ALA A 12 -31.25 -21.20 36.10
N ALA A 13 -30.38 -21.74 36.96
CA ALA A 13 -28.93 -21.76 36.72
C ALA A 13 -28.55 -22.73 35.59
N GLY A 14 -29.20 -23.89 35.49
CA GLY A 14 -28.96 -24.86 34.42
C GLY A 14 -29.40 -24.37 33.04
N SER A 15 -30.53 -23.66 32.96
CA SER A 15 -31.00 -23.06 31.70
C SER A 15 -30.19 -21.82 31.30
N GLY A 16 -29.70 -21.01 32.25
CA GLY A 16 -28.76 -19.92 31.98
C GLY A 16 -27.40 -20.38 31.47
N LEU A 17 -26.86 -21.49 32.00
CA LEU A 17 -25.56 -22.04 31.58
C LEU A 17 -25.62 -22.75 30.22
N ILE A 18 -26.77 -23.34 29.87
CA ILE A 18 -27.02 -23.96 28.56
C ILE A 18 -27.28 -22.88 27.49
N VAL A 19 -27.94 -21.77 27.83
CA VAL A 19 -28.07 -20.62 26.93
C VAL A 19 -26.73 -19.90 26.76
N ALA A 20 -25.90 -19.82 27.80
CA ALA A 20 -24.53 -19.26 27.71
C ALA A 20 -23.54 -20.14 26.94
N SER A 21 -23.72 -21.46 26.88
CA SER A 21 -22.92 -22.34 26.04
C SER A 21 -23.44 -22.48 24.60
N LEU A 22 -24.68 -22.02 24.34
CA LEU A 22 -25.28 -21.89 23.00
C LEU A 22 -25.18 -20.47 22.42
N LEU A 23 -24.74 -19.49 23.22
CA LEU A 23 -24.13 -18.26 22.72
C LEU A 23 -22.82 -18.67 22.04
N SER A 24 -22.93 -18.94 20.74
CA SER A 24 -21.84 -19.18 19.82
C SER A 24 -20.60 -18.43 20.25
N ALA A 25 -19.56 -19.14 20.69
CA ALA A 25 -18.22 -18.59 20.67
C ALA A 25 -18.02 -18.08 19.24
N CYS A 26 -18.03 -16.75 19.07
CA CYS A 26 -17.76 -16.13 17.78
C CYS A 26 -16.34 -16.56 17.42
N GLN A 27 -16.22 -17.57 16.57
CA GLN A 27 -14.91 -18.10 16.22
C GLN A 27 -14.20 -16.99 15.46
N LEU A 28 -13.20 -16.38 16.09
CA LEU A 28 -12.36 -15.36 15.47
C LEU A 28 -11.52 -16.06 14.39
N VAL A 29 -11.92 -15.92 13.14
CA VAL A 29 -11.23 -16.53 12.00
C VAL A 29 -10.32 -15.47 11.40
N THR A 30 -8.99 -15.68 11.49
CA THR A 30 -8.03 -14.87 10.71
C THR A 30 -8.29 -15.13 9.23
N ILE A 31 -8.48 -14.07 8.45
CA ILE A 31 -8.52 -14.19 6.99
C ILE A 31 -7.24 -13.71 6.33
N ASP A 32 -6.60 -12.68 6.90
CA ASP A 32 -5.37 -12.07 6.40
C ASP A 32 -4.51 -11.58 7.58
N TYR A 33 -3.24 -11.30 7.31
CA TYR A 33 -2.34 -10.58 8.21
C TYR A 33 -1.94 -9.25 7.60
N LEU A 34 -2.01 -8.18 8.39
CA LEU A 34 -1.58 -6.82 8.06
C LEU A 34 -0.29 -6.50 8.82
N PHE A 35 0.71 -6.03 8.10
CA PHE A 35 1.99 -5.57 8.61
C PHE A 35 2.00 -4.06 8.63
N VAL A 36 2.47 -3.46 9.73
CA VAL A 36 2.57 -2.01 9.89
C VAL A 36 3.97 -1.64 10.35
N ALA A 37 4.65 -0.83 9.55
CA ALA A 37 5.94 -0.27 9.92
C ALA A 37 5.74 1.11 10.57
N GLY A 38 6.51 1.40 11.61
CA GLY A 38 6.52 2.70 12.30
C GLY A 38 7.72 2.85 13.22
N GLN A 39 7.72 3.93 14.01
CA GLN A 39 8.75 4.19 15.02
C GLN A 39 8.50 3.38 16.29
N SER A 40 9.56 2.83 16.85
CA SER A 40 9.52 1.98 18.04
C SER A 40 10.68 2.30 18.96
N SER A 41 10.40 2.50 20.24
CA SER A 41 11.42 2.61 21.28
C SER A 41 11.83 1.26 21.89
N ILE A 42 11.18 0.16 21.45
CA ILE A 42 11.38 -1.19 21.97
C ILE A 42 12.47 -1.93 21.20
N THR A 43 12.54 -1.70 19.89
CA THR A 43 13.48 -2.35 18.97
C THR A 43 14.81 -1.62 18.94
N SER A 44 15.88 -2.35 18.63
CA SER A 44 17.24 -1.79 18.58
C SER A 44 17.46 -0.76 17.49
N SER A 45 16.72 -0.88 16.39
CA SER A 45 16.83 -0.02 15.21
C SER A 45 16.02 1.28 15.29
N GLY A 46 15.20 1.48 16.33
CA GLY A 46 14.29 2.63 16.44
C GLY A 46 13.04 2.55 15.54
N GLY A 47 12.96 1.55 14.67
CA GLY A 47 11.78 1.21 13.87
C GLY A 47 11.20 -0.14 14.27
N GLY A 48 9.91 -0.36 14.07
CA GLY A 48 9.25 -1.63 14.40
C GLY A 48 8.25 -2.05 13.33
N ILE A 49 7.97 -3.35 13.28
CA ILE A 49 6.89 -3.93 12.47
C ILE A 49 5.90 -4.62 13.41
N GLN A 50 4.66 -4.12 13.41
CA GLN A 50 3.53 -4.78 14.07
C GLN A 50 2.79 -5.68 13.08
N VAL A 51 2.26 -6.80 13.58
CA VAL A 51 1.47 -7.76 12.81
C VAL A 51 0.08 -7.82 13.40
N LEU A 52 -0.94 -7.56 12.58
CA LEU A 52 -2.33 -7.62 12.99
C LEU A 52 -3.06 -8.68 12.17
N ALA A 53 -3.73 -9.61 12.83
CA ALA A 53 -4.65 -10.53 12.18
C ALA A 53 -5.98 -9.82 11.90
N ILE A 54 -6.50 -10.04 10.70
CA ILE A 54 -7.77 -9.46 10.24
C ILE A 54 -8.89 -10.48 10.48
N ASP A 55 -9.94 -10.10 11.20
CA ASP A 55 -11.12 -10.94 11.37
C ASP A 55 -11.93 -11.05 10.08
N SER A 56 -12.25 -12.29 9.70
CA SER A 56 -12.90 -12.60 8.43
C SER A 56 -14.29 -11.99 8.24
N GLN A 57 -15.01 -11.61 9.30
CA GLN A 57 -16.37 -11.10 9.17
C GLN A 57 -16.44 -9.59 9.36
N SER A 58 -15.85 -9.12 10.44
CA SER A 58 -15.92 -7.73 10.88
C SER A 58 -14.81 -6.85 10.30
N GLY A 59 -13.71 -7.45 9.81
CA GLY A 59 -12.49 -6.73 9.47
C GLY A 59 -11.76 -6.17 10.70
N ALA A 60 -12.17 -6.53 11.91
CA ALA A 60 -11.51 -6.08 13.13
C ALA A 60 -10.06 -6.56 13.15
N LEU A 61 -9.16 -5.65 13.55
CA LEU A 61 -7.74 -5.95 13.71
C LEU A 61 -7.44 -6.39 15.13
N ARG A 62 -6.63 -7.44 15.26
CA ARG A 62 -6.06 -7.88 16.54
C ARG A 62 -4.59 -8.14 16.39
N PHE A 63 -3.79 -7.75 17.37
CA PHE A 63 -2.36 -8.07 17.36
C PHE A 63 -2.14 -9.57 17.26
N ALA A 64 -1.18 -9.93 16.42
CA ALA A 64 -0.67 -11.28 16.23
C ALA A 64 0.81 -11.33 16.62
N ALA A 65 1.28 -12.54 16.93
CA ALA A 65 2.67 -12.80 17.32
C ALA A 65 3.19 -11.91 18.48
N ASP A 66 2.31 -11.51 19.40
CA ASP A 66 2.61 -10.62 20.56
C ASP A 66 3.28 -9.29 20.15
N SER A 67 3.02 -8.84 18.92
CA SER A 67 3.67 -7.66 18.34
C SER A 67 3.20 -6.33 18.93
N ASP A 68 2.15 -6.32 19.77
CA ASP A 68 1.77 -5.18 20.60
C ASP A 68 2.86 -4.83 21.62
N LYS A 69 3.50 -5.85 22.21
CA LYS A 69 4.57 -5.69 23.20
C LYS A 69 5.94 -5.87 22.62
N HIS A 70 6.04 -6.71 21.59
CA HIS A 70 7.29 -7.13 20.97
C HIS A 70 7.21 -6.95 19.44
N PRO A 71 7.14 -5.70 18.94
CA PRO A 71 7.19 -5.46 17.51
C PRO A 71 8.47 -6.06 16.93
N PHE A 72 8.38 -6.60 15.72
CA PHE A 72 9.55 -7.17 15.03
C PHE A 72 10.52 -6.05 14.67
N ASP A 73 11.82 -6.30 14.84
CA ASP A 73 12.84 -5.37 14.36
C ASP A 73 12.89 -5.43 12.82
N PRO A 74 12.72 -4.32 12.10
CA PRO A 74 12.79 -4.26 10.63
C PRO A 74 14.19 -4.57 10.09
N GLY A 75 15.21 -4.67 10.96
CA GLY A 75 16.58 -5.02 10.59
C GLY A 75 17.39 -3.86 10.03
N GLY A 76 16.85 -2.64 10.08
CA GLY A 76 17.44 -1.35 9.68
C GLY A 76 16.64 -0.20 10.30
N ALA A 77 17.13 1.04 10.24
CA ALA A 77 16.48 2.19 10.88
C ALA A 77 15.58 2.97 9.92
N ALA A 78 14.51 3.57 10.45
CA ALA A 78 13.49 4.31 9.72
C ALA A 78 12.88 3.50 8.56
N PRO A 79 12.04 2.48 8.85
CA PRO A 79 11.34 1.75 7.80
C PRO A 79 10.34 2.69 7.09
N VAL A 80 10.43 2.80 5.77
CA VAL A 80 9.65 3.75 4.96
C VAL A 80 8.75 3.11 3.91
N ALA A 81 9.05 1.89 3.49
CA ALA A 81 8.21 1.14 2.54
C ALA A 81 8.26 -0.36 2.84
N MET A 82 7.15 -1.03 2.54
CA MET A 82 7.02 -2.48 2.62
C MET A 82 6.31 -3.02 1.39
N VAL A 83 6.74 -4.16 0.89
CA VAL A 83 6.07 -4.87 -0.21
C VAL A 83 6.16 -6.37 0.00
N THR A 84 5.08 -7.08 -0.32
CA THR A 84 5.02 -8.55 -0.23
C THR A 84 5.23 -9.16 -1.60
N SER A 85 5.83 -10.35 -1.65
CA SER A 85 5.77 -11.18 -2.86
C SER A 85 4.33 -11.59 -3.17
N THR A 86 4.03 -11.83 -4.44
CA THR A 86 2.67 -12.16 -4.92
C THR A 86 2.24 -13.59 -4.59
N ASP A 87 3.20 -14.44 -4.20
CA ASP A 87 2.96 -15.74 -3.57
C ASP A 87 2.71 -15.63 -2.06
N PHE A 88 2.79 -14.41 -1.51
CA PHE A 88 2.54 -14.08 -0.12
C PHE A 88 3.47 -14.77 0.89
N ALA A 89 4.64 -15.24 0.44
CA ALA A 89 5.61 -15.92 1.31
C ALA A 89 6.68 -14.98 1.88
N ASN A 90 6.92 -13.82 1.23
CA ASN A 90 8.03 -12.94 1.55
C ASN A 90 7.57 -11.50 1.75
N LEU A 91 8.24 -10.79 2.66
CA LEU A 91 8.06 -9.36 2.93
C LEU A 91 9.42 -8.67 2.80
N TYR A 92 9.46 -7.59 2.03
CA TYR A 92 10.63 -6.74 1.85
C TYR A 92 10.40 -5.39 2.51
N VAL A 93 11.38 -4.92 3.28
CA VAL A 93 11.28 -3.70 4.09
C VAL A 93 12.43 -2.77 3.75
N ALA A 94 12.09 -1.57 3.26
CA ALA A 94 13.05 -0.50 2.98
C ALA A 94 13.28 0.34 4.23
N ASN A 95 14.54 0.50 4.62
CA ASN A 95 14.99 1.27 5.77
C ASN A 95 15.85 2.44 5.30
N ALA A 96 15.33 3.66 5.45
CA ALA A 96 15.91 4.86 4.88
C ALA A 96 17.25 5.23 5.53
N ASP A 97 17.33 5.24 6.86
CA ASP A 97 18.50 5.75 7.59
C ASP A 97 19.70 4.81 7.51
N THR A 98 19.45 3.51 7.31
CA THR A 98 20.52 2.50 7.12
C THR A 98 20.79 2.16 5.66
N ASN A 99 20.14 2.85 4.71
CA ASN A 99 20.20 2.56 3.28
C ASN A 99 20.06 1.06 2.98
N SER A 100 19.07 0.37 3.55
CA SER A 100 18.99 -1.09 3.44
C SER A 100 17.61 -1.58 3.05
N VAL A 101 17.57 -2.70 2.33
CA VAL A 101 16.36 -3.49 2.15
C VAL A 101 16.55 -4.83 2.85
N VAL A 102 15.61 -5.17 3.72
CA VAL A 102 15.63 -6.39 4.52
C VAL A 102 14.53 -7.32 4.04
N HIS A 103 14.87 -8.59 3.83
CA HIS A 103 13.96 -9.64 3.43
C HIS A 103 13.56 -10.49 4.64
N PHE A 104 12.27 -10.71 4.79
CA PHE A 104 11.67 -11.62 5.76
C PHE A 104 10.85 -12.70 5.06
N SER A 105 10.98 -13.96 5.50
CA SER A 105 9.95 -14.95 5.23
C SER A 105 8.80 -14.80 6.22
N VAL A 106 7.58 -15.02 5.75
CA VAL A 106 6.36 -14.87 6.54
C VAL A 106 5.80 -16.25 6.87
N ALA A 107 5.67 -16.56 8.15
CA ALA A 107 5.06 -17.81 8.60
C ALA A 107 3.53 -17.77 8.47
N ALA A 108 2.89 -18.94 8.51
CA ALA A 108 1.44 -19.06 8.39
C ALA A 108 0.68 -18.23 9.45
N ASN A 109 1.27 -17.97 10.61
CA ASN A 109 0.66 -17.15 11.67
C ASN A 109 1.00 -15.64 11.57
N GLY A 110 1.60 -15.20 10.47
CA GLY A 110 2.06 -13.84 10.25
C GLY A 110 3.41 -13.51 10.90
N ALA A 111 4.06 -14.43 11.63
CA ALA A 111 5.35 -14.16 12.25
C ALA A 111 6.45 -13.99 11.19
N LEU A 112 7.33 -13.01 11.41
CA LEU A 112 8.41 -12.68 10.49
C LEU A 112 9.71 -13.35 10.90
N THR A 113 10.45 -13.90 9.93
CA THR A 113 11.83 -14.38 10.12
C THR A 113 12.74 -13.68 9.14
N LYS A 114 13.67 -12.86 9.64
CA LYS A 114 14.68 -12.20 8.81
C LYS A 114 15.53 -13.25 8.09
N LYS A 115 15.75 -13.07 6.79
CA LYS A 115 16.54 -13.98 5.95
C LYS A 115 17.85 -13.33 5.53
N ASP A 116 17.75 -12.26 4.77
CA ASP A 116 18.88 -11.55 4.20
C ASP A 116 18.60 -10.04 4.15
N SER A 117 19.64 -9.28 3.83
CA SER A 117 19.55 -7.84 3.66
C SER A 117 20.61 -7.37 2.68
N ILE A 118 20.26 -6.35 1.89
CA ILE A 118 21.19 -5.65 1.02
C ILE A 118 21.37 -4.21 1.49
N THR A 119 22.56 -3.66 1.26
CA THR A 119 22.85 -2.24 1.47
C THR A 119 22.87 -1.53 0.12
N LEU A 120 22.27 -0.36 0.07
CA LEU A 120 22.06 0.45 -1.11
C LEU A 120 23.00 1.67 -1.10
N PRO A 121 23.35 2.21 -2.28
CA PRO A 121 24.14 3.45 -2.36
C PRO A 121 23.44 4.69 -1.80
N ALA A 122 22.11 4.68 -1.73
CA ALA A 122 21.28 5.78 -1.26
C ALA A 122 20.07 5.25 -0.48
N ALA A 123 19.40 6.12 0.29
CA ALA A 123 18.24 5.77 1.09
C ALA A 123 17.10 5.25 0.20
N PRO A 124 16.59 4.02 0.41
CA PRO A 124 15.43 3.53 -0.33
C PRO A 124 14.19 4.32 0.08
N ALA A 125 13.33 4.62 -0.89
CA ALA A 125 12.08 5.34 -0.67
C ALA A 125 10.85 4.49 -1.00
N PHE A 126 10.89 3.73 -2.11
CA PHE A 126 9.75 2.91 -2.55
C PHE A 126 10.21 1.55 -3.10
N LEU A 127 9.33 0.55 -2.97
CA LEU A 127 9.58 -0.82 -3.39
C LEU A 127 8.41 -1.33 -4.26
N ALA A 128 8.72 -2.14 -5.28
CA ALA A 128 7.74 -2.95 -5.99
C ALA A 128 8.30 -4.33 -6.30
N VAL A 129 7.49 -5.37 -6.17
CA VAL A 129 7.81 -6.73 -6.63
C VAL A 129 6.96 -7.03 -7.86
N ASN A 130 7.55 -7.66 -8.86
CA ASN A 130 6.79 -8.04 -10.06
C ASN A 130 5.93 -9.29 -9.83
N GLN A 131 4.93 -9.49 -10.68
CA GLN A 131 3.99 -10.60 -10.54
C GLN A 131 4.66 -11.98 -10.59
N ALA A 132 5.78 -12.09 -11.31
CA ALA A 132 6.57 -13.31 -11.42
C ALA A 132 7.44 -13.63 -10.18
N ASN A 133 7.48 -12.75 -9.17
CA ASN A 133 8.34 -12.86 -7.98
C ASN A 133 9.82 -13.09 -8.29
N ASN A 134 10.30 -12.57 -9.43
CA ASN A 134 11.69 -12.72 -9.87
C ASN A 134 12.44 -11.38 -9.93
N ALA A 135 11.77 -10.26 -9.65
CA ALA A 135 12.40 -8.95 -9.58
C ALA A 135 11.82 -8.11 -8.43
N LEU A 136 12.72 -7.47 -7.68
CA LEU A 136 12.44 -6.39 -6.75
C LEU A 136 12.97 -5.09 -7.36
N TYR A 137 12.09 -4.11 -7.53
CA TYR A 137 12.44 -2.76 -7.93
C TYR A 137 12.51 -1.87 -6.71
N VAL A 138 13.61 -1.13 -6.60
CA VAL A 138 13.85 -0.20 -5.51
C VAL A 138 14.09 1.18 -6.10
N VAL A 139 13.31 2.18 -5.69
CA VAL A 139 13.60 3.57 -5.97
C VAL A 139 14.25 4.20 -4.74
N SER A 140 15.46 4.75 -4.92
CA SER A 140 16.27 5.30 -3.83
C SER A 140 16.68 6.74 -4.11
N GLY A 141 16.92 7.49 -3.03
CA GLY A 141 17.37 8.88 -3.02
C GLY A 141 16.36 9.86 -2.43
N THR A 142 16.85 10.98 -1.88
CA THR A 142 16.03 12.02 -1.23
C THR A 142 16.12 13.38 -1.94
N THR A 143 17.18 13.59 -2.72
CA THR A 143 17.43 14.76 -3.58
C THR A 143 17.88 14.36 -4.98
N SER A 144 17.84 13.07 -5.25
CA SER A 144 18.01 12.42 -6.54
C SER A 144 17.11 11.19 -6.53
N ALA A 145 16.89 10.57 -7.68
CA ALA A 145 16.11 9.35 -7.76
C ALA A 145 16.81 8.35 -8.69
N THR A 146 16.99 7.12 -8.20
CA THR A 146 17.54 5.99 -8.95
C THR A 146 16.61 4.81 -8.82
N LEU A 147 16.21 4.22 -9.95
CA LEU A 147 15.47 2.96 -10.02
C LEU A 147 16.47 1.83 -10.23
N THR A 148 16.51 0.87 -9.30
CA THR A 148 17.39 -0.30 -9.40
C THR A 148 16.57 -1.58 -9.40
N ALA A 149 16.87 -2.49 -10.33
CA ALA A 149 16.27 -3.82 -10.41
C ALA A 149 17.20 -4.85 -9.76
N TYR A 150 16.65 -5.62 -8.81
CA TYR A 150 17.32 -6.72 -8.14
C TYR A 150 16.62 -8.03 -8.53
N PRO A 151 17.36 -9.07 -8.96
CA PRO A 151 16.77 -10.36 -9.21
C PRO A 151 16.39 -11.01 -7.89
N LEU A 152 15.25 -11.68 -7.87
CA LEU A 152 14.78 -12.49 -6.76
C LEU A 152 14.92 -13.97 -7.11
N SER A 153 15.44 -14.76 -6.18
CA SER A 153 15.53 -16.21 -6.29
C SER A 153 14.99 -16.87 -5.03
N SER A 154 13.77 -17.41 -5.09
CA SER A 154 13.06 -17.96 -3.92
C SER A 154 13.00 -16.98 -2.76
N GLY A 155 12.67 -15.72 -3.06
CA GLY A 155 12.59 -14.63 -2.09
C GLY A 155 13.92 -13.90 -1.83
N ALA A 156 15.07 -14.57 -1.97
CA ALA A 156 16.37 -13.95 -1.69
C ALA A 156 16.74 -12.86 -2.70
N ILE A 157 17.29 -11.75 -2.20
CA ILE A 157 17.67 -10.59 -3.01
C ILE A 157 19.09 -10.79 -3.58
N GLY A 158 19.22 -10.81 -4.91
CA GLY A 158 20.51 -10.92 -5.59
C GLY A 158 21.23 -9.57 -5.79
N ASN A 159 22.34 -9.59 -6.55
CA ASN A 159 23.04 -8.36 -6.96
C ASN A 159 22.23 -7.58 -8.00
N PRO A 160 22.31 -6.23 -8.02
CA PRO A 160 21.55 -5.42 -8.97
C PRO A 160 21.90 -5.78 -10.41
N VAL A 161 20.88 -5.92 -11.26
CA VAL A 161 21.02 -6.28 -12.69
C VAL A 161 20.81 -5.10 -13.62
N ALA A 162 20.14 -4.04 -13.15
CA ALA A 162 19.98 -2.77 -13.86
C ALA A 162 19.82 -1.63 -12.86
N SER A 163 20.27 -0.42 -13.23
CA SER A 163 20.17 0.77 -12.40
C SER A 163 20.10 2.02 -13.26
N GLU A 164 18.99 2.75 -13.16
CA GLU A 164 18.67 3.89 -14.01
C GLU A 164 18.46 5.15 -13.15
N SER A 165 19.19 6.21 -13.48
CA SER A 165 18.98 7.53 -12.87
C SER A 165 17.76 8.21 -13.49
N LEU A 166 16.83 8.68 -12.66
CA LEU A 166 15.59 9.32 -13.10
C LEU A 166 15.82 10.83 -13.32
N SER A 167 16.61 11.18 -14.32
CA SER A 167 16.93 12.59 -14.64
C SER A 167 15.97 13.17 -15.68
N ILE A 168 15.55 14.41 -15.50
CA ILE A 168 14.66 15.10 -16.43
C ILE A 168 15.47 15.54 -17.68
N PRO A 169 15.05 15.16 -18.90
CA PRO A 169 15.75 15.56 -20.13
C PRO A 169 15.83 17.08 -20.28
N GLY A 170 17.05 17.59 -20.54
CA GLY A 170 17.32 19.04 -20.61
C GLY A 170 17.52 19.73 -19.25
N PHE A 171 17.31 19.00 -18.15
CA PHE A 171 17.31 19.50 -16.78
C PHE A 171 18.07 18.55 -15.83
N THR A 172 19.17 17.97 -16.30
CA THR A 172 19.89 16.90 -15.59
C THR A 172 20.52 17.33 -14.25
N GLY A 173 20.60 18.64 -13.98
CA GLY A 173 21.07 19.18 -12.70
C GLY A 173 19.97 19.39 -11.67
N ASP A 174 18.72 19.10 -12.01
CA ASP A 174 17.59 19.35 -11.11
C ASP A 174 17.49 18.34 -9.97
N THR A 175 16.99 18.85 -8.83
CA THR A 175 16.76 18.05 -7.63
C THR A 175 15.42 17.34 -7.75
N VAL A 176 15.46 16.07 -8.16
CA VAL A 176 14.28 15.21 -8.23
C VAL A 176 14.10 14.41 -6.95
N VAL A 177 12.85 14.24 -6.53
CA VAL A 177 12.48 13.47 -5.34
C VAL A 177 11.52 12.36 -5.76
N PRO A 178 11.83 11.09 -5.46
CA PRO A 178 10.94 9.99 -5.82
C PRO A 178 9.67 10.02 -4.98
N THR A 179 8.56 9.58 -5.57
CA THR A 179 7.24 9.54 -4.93
C THR A 179 6.47 8.25 -5.20
N GLY A 180 7.06 7.28 -5.91
CA GLY A 180 6.47 5.94 -6.01
C GLY A 180 7.14 5.05 -7.05
N VAL A 181 6.87 3.75 -6.96
CA VAL A 181 7.22 2.76 -8.00
C VAL A 181 6.11 1.71 -8.11
N THR A 182 5.81 1.26 -9.33
CA THR A 182 4.88 0.16 -9.59
C THR A 182 5.35 -0.68 -10.77
N ALA A 183 5.19 -1.99 -10.69
CA ALA A 183 5.50 -2.93 -11.77
C ALA A 183 4.20 -3.42 -12.41
N LEU A 184 4.19 -3.59 -13.73
CA LEU A 184 3.02 -4.11 -14.40
C LEU A 184 2.79 -5.60 -14.06
N PRO A 185 1.53 -6.02 -13.83
CA PRO A 185 1.15 -7.42 -13.63
C PRO A 185 1.63 -8.39 -14.71
N ASN A 186 1.75 -7.95 -15.97
CA ASN A 186 2.31 -8.76 -17.05
C ASN A 186 3.86 -8.84 -17.03
N ASN A 187 4.52 -8.15 -16.09
CA ASN A 187 5.96 -8.01 -15.94
C ASN A 187 6.69 -7.30 -17.09
N SER A 188 5.98 -6.63 -18.02
CA SER A 188 6.61 -6.03 -19.21
C SER A 188 7.25 -4.68 -18.93
N ALA A 189 6.75 -3.92 -17.95
CA ALA A 189 7.26 -2.60 -17.63
C ALA A 189 7.21 -2.28 -16.13
N VAL A 190 8.03 -1.31 -15.74
CA VAL A 190 8.05 -0.69 -14.42
C VAL A 190 7.96 0.83 -14.59
N TYR A 191 7.17 1.47 -13.73
CA TYR A 191 7.05 2.93 -13.68
C TYR A 191 7.47 3.46 -12.33
N ALA A 192 8.18 4.58 -12.34
CA ALA A 192 8.54 5.33 -11.14
C ALA A 192 8.07 6.78 -11.29
N THR A 193 7.46 7.34 -10.25
CA THR A 193 7.04 8.75 -10.26
C THR A 193 7.95 9.59 -9.38
N VAL A 194 8.21 10.82 -9.81
CA VAL A 194 9.06 11.78 -9.11
C VAL A 194 8.45 13.18 -9.23
N TYR A 195 8.75 14.04 -8.27
CA TYR A 195 8.56 15.48 -8.43
C TYR A 195 9.91 16.20 -8.48
N ASP A 196 9.99 17.25 -9.27
CA ASP A 196 11.13 18.14 -9.40
C ASP A 196 11.02 19.26 -8.37
N LYS A 197 11.86 19.19 -7.34
CA LYS A 197 11.94 20.21 -6.30
C LYS A 197 12.59 21.49 -6.82
N SER A 198 13.42 21.45 -7.87
CA SER A 198 13.95 22.66 -8.50
C SER A 198 12.84 23.49 -9.17
N ALA A 199 11.80 22.84 -9.70
CA ALA A 199 10.67 23.48 -10.36
C ALA A 199 9.49 23.77 -9.42
N TYR A 200 9.32 23.00 -8.34
CA TYR A 200 8.27 23.22 -7.32
C TYR A 200 8.80 23.01 -5.90
N ASN A 201 8.97 24.13 -5.17
CA ASN A 201 9.48 24.15 -3.80
C ASN A 201 8.66 25.09 -2.88
N PRO A 202 7.50 24.65 -2.37
CA PRO A 202 6.69 25.46 -1.48
C PRO A 202 7.50 25.95 -0.26
N GLY A 203 7.47 27.26 -0.02
CA GLY A 203 8.22 27.89 1.08
C GLY A 203 9.71 28.11 0.80
N GLY A 204 10.20 27.75 -0.38
CA GLY A 204 11.58 28.01 -0.83
C GLY A 204 11.63 28.69 -2.20
N SER A 205 12.84 28.76 -2.76
CA SER A 205 13.06 29.24 -4.14
C SER A 205 13.00 28.08 -5.13
N VAL A 206 12.53 28.39 -6.33
CA VAL A 206 12.63 27.53 -7.53
C VAL A 206 13.81 27.99 -8.39
N SER A 207 14.50 27.04 -9.00
CA SER A 207 15.66 27.26 -9.87
C SER A 207 15.49 26.70 -11.27
N SER A 208 14.38 26.01 -11.53
CA SER A 208 14.07 25.38 -12.81
C SER A 208 12.72 25.83 -13.36
N ASN A 209 12.59 25.82 -14.67
CA ASN A 209 11.33 26.01 -15.40
C ASN A 209 10.82 24.70 -16.02
N ALA A 210 11.39 23.56 -15.64
CA ALA A 210 10.92 22.24 -16.05
C ALA A 210 9.47 21.99 -15.60
N ASN A 211 8.84 20.95 -16.17
CA ASN A 211 7.60 20.46 -15.58
C ASN A 211 7.92 19.93 -14.15
N PRO A 212 7.11 20.25 -13.15
CA PRO A 212 7.40 19.85 -11.78
C PRO A 212 7.06 18.39 -11.44
N GLY A 213 6.22 17.68 -12.19
CA GLY A 213 5.88 16.28 -11.92
C GLY A 213 6.13 15.33 -13.09
N TRP A 214 6.63 14.11 -12.82
CA TRP A 214 6.99 13.15 -13.87
C TRP A 214 6.69 11.69 -13.50
N VAL A 215 6.45 10.87 -14.52
CA VAL A 215 6.45 9.40 -14.47
C VAL A 215 7.49 8.89 -15.46
N PHE A 216 8.50 8.19 -14.98
CA PHE A 216 9.48 7.49 -15.77
C PHE A 216 8.99 6.06 -16.01
N GLY A 217 8.94 5.63 -17.27
CA GLY A 217 8.63 4.27 -17.66
C GLY A 217 9.83 3.54 -18.27
N PHE A 218 9.98 2.26 -17.93
CA PHE A 218 11.00 1.37 -18.48
C PHE A 218 10.38 0.02 -18.84
N THR A 219 10.71 -0.49 -20.02
CA THR A 219 10.49 -1.91 -20.36
C THR A 219 11.45 -2.78 -19.56
N VAL A 220 11.02 -3.99 -19.25
CA VAL A 220 11.78 -5.00 -18.52
C VAL A 220 12.16 -6.12 -19.49
N GLY A 221 13.42 -6.14 -19.88
CA GLY A 221 13.99 -7.16 -20.76
C GLY A 221 14.39 -8.44 -20.02
N SER A 222 14.90 -9.40 -20.79
CA SER A 222 15.48 -10.64 -20.25
C SER A 222 16.57 -10.33 -19.23
N GLY A 223 16.58 -11.04 -18.10
CA GLY A 223 17.55 -10.84 -17.03
C GLY A 223 17.33 -9.57 -16.19
N GLY A 224 16.20 -8.87 -16.35
CA GLY A 224 15.86 -7.68 -15.57
C GLY A 224 16.46 -6.37 -16.11
N ALA A 225 16.97 -6.38 -17.34
CA ALA A 225 17.45 -5.18 -18.01
C ALA A 225 16.32 -4.14 -18.11
N LEU A 226 16.62 -2.88 -17.77
CA LEU A 226 15.69 -1.77 -17.90
C LEU A 226 16.02 -0.99 -19.17
N THR A 227 15.00 -0.65 -19.96
CA THR A 227 15.17 0.21 -21.14
C THR A 227 14.08 1.26 -21.16
N PRO A 228 14.41 2.57 -21.21
CA PRO A 228 13.43 3.64 -21.22
C PRO A 228 12.36 3.42 -22.27
N LEU A 229 11.10 3.62 -21.89
CA LEU A 229 9.97 3.59 -22.81
C LEU A 229 10.01 4.78 -23.77
N GLY A 230 9.39 4.63 -24.95
CA GLY A 230 9.19 5.74 -25.87
C GLY A 230 8.44 6.88 -25.19
N ASP A 231 8.89 8.13 -25.42
CA ASP A 231 8.35 9.36 -24.84
C ASP A 231 8.42 9.47 -23.30
N SER A 232 9.11 8.53 -22.63
CA SER A 232 9.45 8.63 -21.21
C SER A 232 10.51 9.74 -20.99
N PRO A 233 10.38 10.57 -19.92
CA PRO A 233 9.33 10.56 -18.91
C PRO A 233 8.04 11.27 -19.35
N TYR A 234 6.91 10.83 -18.80
CA TYR A 234 5.58 11.40 -18.99
C TYR A 234 5.29 12.48 -17.94
N ARG A 235 4.65 13.59 -18.32
CA ARG A 235 4.27 14.67 -17.39
C ARG A 235 3.23 14.17 -16.39
N ALA A 236 3.39 14.49 -15.11
CA ALA A 236 2.50 14.05 -14.03
C ALA A 236 2.21 15.16 -13.00
N GLY A 237 1.52 16.21 -13.45
CA GLY A 237 1.02 17.26 -12.56
C GLY A 237 2.12 18.10 -11.93
N VAL A 238 1.86 18.58 -10.71
CA VAL A 238 2.73 19.48 -9.96
C VAL A 238 3.60 18.75 -8.95
N LYS A 239 3.00 18.04 -7.99
CA LYS A 239 3.73 17.25 -6.99
C LYS A 239 3.10 15.86 -6.90
N PRO A 240 3.41 14.95 -7.85
CA PRO A 240 2.93 13.59 -7.78
C PRO A 240 3.37 12.94 -6.46
N SER A 241 2.47 12.23 -5.79
CA SER A 241 2.68 11.70 -4.43
C SER A 241 2.66 10.19 -4.33
N ALA A 242 1.98 9.50 -5.25
CA ALA A 242 1.94 8.05 -5.35
C ALA A 242 1.45 7.64 -6.75
N LEU A 243 1.70 6.39 -7.15
CA LEU A 243 1.14 5.80 -8.36
C LEU A 243 0.66 4.36 -8.14
N ALA A 244 -0.34 3.94 -8.91
CA ALA A 244 -0.79 2.56 -8.98
C ALA A 244 -1.13 2.17 -10.42
N ALA A 245 -0.75 0.95 -10.81
CA ALA A 245 -1.14 0.34 -12.07
C ALA A 245 -2.35 -0.59 -11.87
N ASP A 246 -3.26 -0.58 -12.83
CA ASP A 246 -4.40 -1.48 -12.87
C ASP A 246 -3.93 -2.95 -13.03
N PRO A 247 -4.54 -3.92 -12.31
CA PRO A 247 -4.15 -5.34 -12.33
C PRO A 247 -4.27 -6.03 -13.71
N THR A 248 -4.89 -5.38 -14.69
CA THR A 248 -5.06 -5.84 -16.08
C THR A 248 -4.14 -5.13 -17.09
N ASN A 249 -3.23 -4.28 -16.63
CA ASN A 249 -2.30 -3.52 -17.48
C ASN A 249 -2.99 -2.56 -18.46
N ARG A 250 -4.17 -2.03 -18.10
CA ARG A 250 -4.89 -1.05 -18.94
C ARG A 250 -4.54 0.40 -18.60
N PHE A 251 -4.38 0.69 -17.32
CA PHE A 251 -4.30 2.06 -16.82
C PHE A 251 -3.23 2.22 -15.74
N VAL A 252 -2.67 3.42 -15.64
CA VAL A 252 -1.86 3.89 -14.50
C VAL A 252 -2.50 5.16 -13.97
N TYR A 253 -2.57 5.30 -12.65
CA TYR A 253 -3.07 6.51 -11.99
C TYR A 253 -2.03 7.07 -11.04
N VAL A 254 -1.91 8.39 -11.00
CA VAL A 254 -0.97 9.14 -10.17
C VAL A 254 -1.71 10.19 -9.37
N THR A 255 -1.55 10.20 -8.06
CA THR A 255 -2.09 11.28 -7.21
C THR A 255 -1.15 12.48 -7.26
N ASP A 256 -1.70 13.69 -7.32
CA ASP A 256 -0.96 14.96 -7.26
C ASP A 256 -1.34 15.71 -5.97
N PHE A 257 -0.41 15.70 -5.02
CA PHE A 257 -0.54 16.32 -3.71
C PHE A 257 -0.80 17.83 -3.82
N ALA A 258 -0.12 18.52 -4.74
CA ALA A 258 -0.17 19.97 -4.82
C ALA A 258 -1.44 20.48 -5.51
N SER A 259 -1.94 19.72 -6.48
CA SER A 259 -3.10 20.13 -7.29
C SER A 259 -4.42 19.51 -6.81
N ASN A 260 -4.40 18.63 -5.81
CA ASN A 260 -5.58 17.88 -5.32
C ASN A 260 -6.27 17.12 -6.47
N GLN A 261 -5.47 16.37 -7.21
CA GLN A 261 -5.88 15.73 -8.47
C GLN A 261 -5.38 14.29 -8.58
N LEU A 262 -6.07 13.54 -9.42
CA LEU A 262 -5.70 12.23 -9.93
C LEU A 262 -5.44 12.35 -11.43
N ILE A 263 -4.26 11.91 -11.85
CA ILE A 263 -3.82 11.93 -13.24
C ILE A 263 -3.90 10.50 -13.74
N GLY A 264 -4.72 10.27 -14.77
CA GLY A 264 -4.88 8.94 -15.37
C GLY A 264 -4.15 8.82 -16.69
N TYR A 265 -3.60 7.64 -16.95
CA TYR A 265 -3.00 7.27 -18.22
C TYR A 265 -3.57 5.94 -18.71
N ALA A 266 -3.83 5.83 -20.01
CA ALA A 266 -3.94 4.56 -20.70
C ALA A 266 -2.53 4.01 -20.96
N ILE A 267 -2.38 2.70 -20.77
CA ILE A 267 -1.19 1.95 -21.16
C ILE A 267 -1.39 1.51 -22.62
N ASN A 268 -0.49 1.96 -23.48
CA ASN A 268 -0.48 1.63 -24.91
C ASN A 268 0.08 0.22 -25.13
N SER A 269 -0.06 -0.32 -26.35
CA SER A 269 0.45 -1.65 -26.69
C SER A 269 1.98 -1.80 -26.60
N ASN A 270 2.71 -0.69 -26.54
CA ASN A 270 4.16 -0.65 -26.34
C ASN A 270 4.53 -0.30 -24.89
N ASP A 271 3.59 -0.41 -23.95
CA ASP A 271 3.69 0.05 -22.57
C ASP A 271 3.92 1.57 -22.42
N GLY A 272 3.82 2.36 -23.49
CA GLY A 272 3.85 3.82 -23.38
C GLY A 272 2.60 4.36 -22.67
N LEU A 273 2.70 5.52 -22.03
CA LEU A 273 1.56 6.15 -21.37
C LEU A 273 0.93 7.25 -22.23
N SER A 274 -0.39 7.32 -22.22
CA SER A 274 -1.15 8.41 -22.85
C SER A 274 -2.22 8.92 -21.90
N PHE A 275 -2.35 10.24 -21.75
CA PHE A 275 -3.33 10.82 -20.84
C PHE A 275 -4.75 10.32 -21.15
N LEU A 276 -5.48 9.97 -20.08
CA LEU A 276 -6.90 9.72 -20.20
C LEU A 276 -7.64 11.01 -20.56
N ILE A 277 -8.70 10.87 -21.35
CA ILE A 277 -9.54 12.00 -21.75
C ILE A 277 -10.23 12.61 -20.53
N SER A 278 -10.45 13.93 -20.58
CA SER A 278 -11.14 14.69 -19.53
C SER A 278 -10.46 14.66 -18.15
N GLY A 279 -9.22 14.18 -18.05
CA GLY A 279 -8.35 14.38 -16.89
C GLY A 279 -7.68 15.77 -16.90
N PRO A 280 -7.07 16.19 -15.78
CA PRO A 280 -6.98 15.47 -14.50
C PRO A 280 -8.32 15.44 -13.76
N TYR A 281 -8.49 14.46 -12.87
CA TYR A 281 -9.71 14.23 -12.10
C TYR A 281 -9.55 14.74 -10.67
N LYS A 282 -10.61 15.32 -10.09
CA LYS A 282 -10.52 15.92 -8.76
C LYS A 282 -10.46 14.86 -7.66
N THR A 283 -9.58 15.06 -6.68
CA THR A 283 -9.58 14.34 -5.40
C THR A 283 -10.03 15.25 -4.25
N ALA A 284 -9.99 14.75 -3.01
CA ALA A 284 -9.97 15.63 -1.85
C ALA A 284 -8.55 16.21 -1.66
N ASN A 285 -8.29 16.86 -0.53
CA ASN A 285 -7.07 17.64 -0.35
C ASN A 285 -5.86 16.79 0.06
N GLU A 286 -4.71 17.12 -0.54
CA GLU A 286 -3.40 16.52 -0.28
C GLU A 286 -3.43 14.98 -0.40
N PRO A 287 -3.81 14.41 -1.56
CA PRO A 287 -3.78 12.96 -1.76
C PRO A 287 -2.35 12.43 -1.59
N ALA A 288 -2.18 11.46 -0.70
CA ALA A 288 -0.86 10.96 -0.29
C ALA A 288 -0.57 9.53 -0.76
N ALA A 289 -1.60 8.70 -0.90
CA ALA A 289 -1.44 7.33 -1.35
C ALA A 289 -2.63 6.87 -2.18
N ILE A 290 -2.40 5.87 -3.04
CA ILE A 290 -3.40 5.30 -3.94
C ILE A 290 -3.28 3.78 -3.96
N SER A 291 -4.41 3.09 -4.05
CA SER A 291 -4.48 1.66 -4.29
C SER A 291 -5.66 1.33 -5.20
N ILE A 292 -5.53 0.27 -5.98
CA ILE A 292 -6.58 -0.23 -6.88
C ILE A 292 -7.00 -1.59 -6.36
N ASP A 293 -8.31 -1.87 -6.36
CA ASP A 293 -8.79 -3.17 -5.93
C ASP A 293 -8.30 -4.29 -6.87
N PRO A 294 -8.11 -5.53 -6.38
CA PRO A 294 -7.53 -6.61 -7.19
C PRO A 294 -8.36 -6.98 -8.43
N ARG A 295 -9.61 -6.51 -8.54
CA ARG A 295 -10.48 -6.70 -9.71
C ARG A 295 -10.34 -5.60 -10.76
N GLY A 296 -9.56 -4.55 -10.50
CA GLY A 296 -9.36 -3.43 -11.43
C GLY A 296 -10.64 -2.63 -11.71
N ARG A 297 -11.53 -2.52 -10.72
CA ARG A 297 -12.84 -1.84 -10.82
C ARG A 297 -12.90 -0.56 -10.00
N PHE A 298 -12.11 -0.45 -8.93
CA PHE A 298 -12.19 0.64 -7.98
C PHE A 298 -10.81 1.17 -7.59
N ILE A 299 -10.72 2.49 -7.43
CA ILE A 299 -9.54 3.20 -6.92
C ILE A 299 -9.88 3.76 -5.53
N TYR A 300 -8.93 3.63 -4.61
CA TYR A 300 -8.97 4.24 -3.29
C TYR A 300 -7.80 5.19 -3.11
N VAL A 301 -8.09 6.42 -2.69
CA VAL A 301 -7.09 7.47 -2.46
C VAL A 301 -7.15 7.88 -1.00
N ALA A 302 -6.01 7.86 -0.31
CA ALA A 302 -5.87 8.44 1.02
C ALA A 302 -5.61 9.94 0.88
N ASP A 303 -6.58 10.77 1.27
CA ASP A 303 -6.49 12.22 1.25
C ASP A 303 -5.98 12.70 2.62
N SER A 304 -4.69 13.10 2.68
CA SER A 304 -4.00 13.26 3.95
C SER A 304 -4.45 14.47 4.77
N LEU A 305 -4.75 15.59 4.11
CA LEU A 305 -5.22 16.80 4.79
C LEU A 305 -6.65 16.64 5.30
N ASP A 306 -7.51 16.03 4.50
CA ASP A 306 -8.93 15.85 4.83
C ASP A 306 -9.18 14.65 5.76
N SER A 307 -8.16 13.79 5.98
CA SER A 307 -8.27 12.58 6.81
C SER A 307 -9.43 11.67 6.36
N GLN A 308 -9.42 11.32 5.08
CA GLN A 308 -10.46 10.49 4.47
C GLN A 308 -9.92 9.59 3.36
N VAL A 309 -10.75 8.61 2.95
CA VAL A 309 -10.54 7.82 1.75
C VAL A 309 -11.52 8.22 0.65
N GLY A 310 -11.00 8.80 -0.44
CA GLY A 310 -11.73 8.92 -1.70
C GLY A 310 -11.89 7.57 -2.39
N ALA A 311 -13.09 7.24 -2.87
CA ALA A 311 -13.38 6.00 -3.59
C ALA A 311 -13.95 6.33 -4.98
N TYR A 312 -13.37 5.73 -6.02
CA TYR A 312 -13.72 6.00 -7.42
C TYR A 312 -13.96 4.70 -8.18
N ALA A 313 -15.03 4.66 -8.98
CA ALA A 313 -15.26 3.55 -9.91
C ALA A 313 -14.52 3.84 -11.23
N ILE A 314 -13.81 2.84 -11.73
CA ILE A 314 -13.11 2.89 -13.01
C ILE A 314 -14.10 2.54 -14.12
N ASP A 315 -14.31 3.45 -15.07
CA ASP A 315 -14.93 3.08 -16.33
C ASP A 315 -13.98 2.14 -17.09
N LEU A 316 -14.40 0.90 -17.30
CA LEU A 316 -13.50 -0.15 -17.81
C LEU A 316 -13.07 0.06 -19.27
N ALA A 317 -13.80 0.87 -20.04
CA ALA A 317 -13.48 1.13 -21.44
C ALA A 317 -12.52 2.32 -21.58
N THR A 318 -12.67 3.33 -20.73
CA THR A 318 -11.99 4.62 -20.86
C THR A 318 -10.97 4.89 -19.76
N GLY A 319 -11.01 4.14 -18.66
CA GLY A 319 -10.21 4.37 -17.46
C GLY A 319 -10.65 5.58 -16.64
N ILE A 320 -11.72 6.28 -17.04
CA ILE A 320 -12.13 7.50 -16.33
C ILE A 320 -12.60 7.13 -14.92
N PRO A 321 -11.98 7.68 -13.86
CA PRO A 321 -12.43 7.47 -12.49
C PRO A 321 -13.64 8.37 -12.21
N SER A 322 -14.69 7.79 -11.64
CA SER A 322 -15.92 8.51 -11.27
C SER A 322 -16.18 8.40 -9.76
N LEU A 323 -16.58 9.51 -9.13
CA LEU A 323 -16.93 9.61 -7.70
C LEU A 323 -18.24 8.88 -7.34
N ALA A 324 -18.81 8.08 -8.25
CA ALA A 324 -20.15 7.51 -8.15
C ALA A 324 -20.33 6.48 -7.02
N ILE A 325 -19.32 6.24 -6.19
CA ILE A 325 -19.40 5.32 -5.06
C ILE A 325 -20.12 5.94 -3.84
N ASN A 326 -20.21 7.28 -3.73
CA ASN A 326 -20.85 7.98 -2.60
C ASN A 326 -22.05 8.87 -3.00
N THR A 327 -23.03 8.33 -3.73
CA THR A 327 -24.19 9.09 -4.24
C THR A 327 -25.27 9.44 -3.19
N THR A 328 -25.04 9.19 -1.90
CA THR A 328 -26.00 9.51 -0.83
C THR A 328 -25.35 10.27 0.32
N GLY A 329 -24.89 11.50 0.06
CA GLY A 329 -24.86 12.68 0.96
C GLY A 329 -24.36 12.58 2.42
N SER A 330 -23.85 11.46 2.93
CA SER A 330 -23.61 11.30 4.37
C SER A 330 -22.60 10.21 4.77
N GLN A 331 -21.62 9.84 3.94
CA GLN A 331 -20.43 9.12 4.45
C GLN A 331 -19.17 9.57 3.71
N THR A 332 -18.47 10.53 4.29
CA THR A 332 -17.02 10.63 4.07
C THR A 332 -16.41 9.38 4.71
N ASN A 333 -15.52 8.68 4.00
CA ASN A 333 -14.81 7.52 4.56
C ASN A 333 -13.70 8.03 5.48
N ASN A 334 -14.09 8.60 6.62
CA ASN A 334 -13.17 9.26 7.53
C ASN A 334 -12.15 8.25 8.07
N THR A 335 -10.89 8.66 8.01
CA THR A 335 -9.78 8.00 8.70
C THR A 335 -9.47 8.74 9.99
N ASP A 336 -8.47 8.27 10.72
CA ASP A 336 -7.76 9.12 11.68
C ASP A 336 -6.80 10.07 10.94
N THR A 337 -6.02 10.82 11.70
CA THR A 337 -5.27 11.99 11.25
C THR A 337 -4.11 11.62 10.32
N GLN A 338 -4.11 12.24 9.14
CA GLN A 338 -3.02 12.20 8.16
C GLN A 338 -2.70 10.79 7.66
N PRO A 339 -3.60 10.14 6.90
CA PRO A 339 -3.30 8.88 6.23
C PRO A 339 -2.19 9.07 5.18
N VAL A 340 -1.13 8.25 5.26
CA VAL A 340 0.05 8.32 4.37
C VAL A 340 0.27 7.07 3.52
N ALA A 341 -0.40 5.97 3.86
CA ALA A 341 -0.40 4.74 3.08
C ALA A 341 -1.80 4.15 3.07
N ILE A 342 -2.16 3.49 1.97
CA ILE A 342 -3.43 2.80 1.79
C ILE A 342 -3.20 1.46 1.11
N LEU A 343 -3.97 0.45 1.51
CA LEU A 343 -3.88 -0.90 0.99
C LEU A 343 -5.27 -1.50 0.85
N VAL A 344 -5.54 -2.13 -0.29
CA VAL A 344 -6.68 -3.04 -0.46
C VAL A 344 -6.19 -4.48 -0.25
N ASP A 345 -6.98 -5.30 0.44
CA ASP A 345 -6.75 -6.75 0.55
C ASP A 345 -6.44 -7.34 -0.84
N PRO A 346 -5.24 -7.92 -1.05
CA PRO A 346 -4.76 -8.30 -2.37
C PRO A 346 -5.39 -9.59 -2.90
N ALA A 347 -6.02 -10.42 -2.05
CA ALA A 347 -6.67 -11.65 -2.52
C ALA A 347 -8.08 -11.37 -3.03
N LEU A 348 -8.97 -10.94 -2.14
CA LEU A 348 -10.40 -10.80 -2.44
C LEU A 348 -10.87 -9.35 -2.37
N GLY A 349 -10.01 -8.36 -2.12
CA GLY A 349 -10.43 -6.96 -1.99
C GLY A 349 -11.62 -6.80 -1.05
N ARG A 350 -11.54 -7.39 0.15
CA ARG A 350 -12.62 -7.35 1.14
C ARG A 350 -12.49 -6.20 2.10
N PHE A 351 -11.27 -5.73 2.30
CA PHE A 351 -10.94 -4.69 3.25
C PHE A 351 -10.00 -3.67 2.63
N VAL A 352 -10.12 -2.44 3.11
CA VAL A 352 -9.21 -1.33 2.82
C VAL A 352 -8.69 -0.81 4.15
N PHE A 353 -7.38 -0.61 4.24
CA PHE A 353 -6.74 -0.08 5.44
C PHE A 353 -5.89 1.14 5.10
N THR A 354 -5.86 2.13 6.00
CA THR A 354 -4.94 3.27 5.92
C THR A 354 -4.03 3.31 7.14
N ALA A 355 -2.77 3.73 6.95
CA ALA A 355 -1.87 4.09 8.04
C ALA A 355 -1.90 5.60 8.28
N ASN A 356 -2.32 5.98 9.48
CA ASN A 356 -2.54 7.37 9.88
C ASN A 356 -1.31 7.87 10.66
N ASN A 357 -0.43 8.57 9.96
CA ASN A 357 0.90 8.88 10.46
C ASN A 357 0.87 9.72 11.73
N THR A 358 0.06 10.78 11.76
CA THR A 358 -0.04 11.64 12.94
C THR A 358 -1.05 11.09 13.97
N GLY A 359 -2.03 10.30 13.52
CA GLY A 359 -2.95 9.57 14.40
C GLY A 359 -2.31 8.41 15.20
N ASN A 360 -1.11 7.94 14.80
CA ASN A 360 -0.47 6.74 15.36
C ASN A 360 -1.40 5.52 15.36
N SER A 361 -2.15 5.36 14.27
CA SER A 361 -3.22 4.37 14.18
C SER A 361 -3.40 3.85 12.74
N LEU A 362 -4.19 2.79 12.62
CA LEU A 362 -4.77 2.35 11.35
C LEU A 362 -6.26 2.67 11.31
N SER A 363 -6.79 3.01 10.13
CA SER A 363 -8.24 2.98 9.90
C SER A 363 -8.60 1.83 8.98
N GLY A 364 -9.69 1.12 9.29
CA GLY A 364 -10.16 -0.04 8.53
C GLY A 364 -11.55 0.17 7.93
N PHE A 365 -11.74 -0.36 6.73
CA PHE A 365 -13.00 -0.33 6.00
C PHE A 365 -13.29 -1.68 5.39
N ARG A 366 -14.54 -2.15 5.49
CA ARG A 366 -15.06 -3.25 4.71
C ARG A 366 -15.49 -2.73 3.33
N LEU A 367 -14.99 -3.38 2.30
CA LEU A 367 -15.27 -3.11 0.91
C LEU A 367 -16.46 -3.96 0.43
N ASN A 368 -17.46 -3.31 -0.16
CA ASN A 368 -18.43 -3.97 -1.02
C ASN A 368 -17.82 -4.23 -2.41
N PRO A 369 -17.55 -5.49 -2.80
CA PRO A 369 -16.87 -5.80 -4.06
C PRO A 369 -17.74 -5.52 -5.31
N THR A 370 -19.03 -5.25 -5.13
CA THR A 370 -19.95 -4.96 -6.25
C THR A 370 -20.03 -3.46 -6.53
N THR A 371 -20.15 -2.65 -5.49
CA THR A 371 -20.40 -1.20 -5.59
C THR A 371 -19.16 -0.36 -5.31
N GLY A 372 -18.10 -0.95 -4.73
CA GLY A 372 -16.89 -0.25 -4.34
C GLY A 372 -17.03 0.56 -3.04
N THR A 373 -18.23 0.57 -2.43
CA THR A 373 -18.52 1.35 -1.21
C THR A 373 -17.77 0.82 -0.02
N LEU A 374 -17.34 1.74 0.85
CA LEU A 374 -16.64 1.45 2.09
C LEU A 374 -17.58 1.65 3.29
N VAL A 375 -17.45 0.76 4.27
CA VAL A 375 -18.07 0.90 5.59
C VAL A 375 -16.99 0.65 6.62
N GLN A 376 -16.87 1.52 7.62
CA GLN A 376 -15.87 1.37 8.67
C GLN A 376 -15.94 -0.02 9.35
N THR A 377 -14.79 -0.64 9.58
CA THR A 377 -14.69 -1.90 10.33
C THR A 377 -14.95 -1.66 11.82
N GLN A 378 -15.27 -2.74 12.54
CA GLN A 378 -15.53 -2.64 13.97
C GLN A 378 -14.30 -2.17 14.74
N ALA A 379 -14.44 -1.13 15.55
CA ALA A 379 -13.38 -0.55 16.40
C ALA A 379 -12.26 0.19 15.65
N THR A 380 -12.49 0.63 14.41
CA THR A 380 -11.62 1.63 13.78
C THR A 380 -11.71 2.98 14.51
N PRO A 381 -10.61 3.75 14.67
CA PRO A 381 -9.22 3.38 14.32
C PRO A 381 -8.54 2.49 15.37
N TYR A 382 -7.52 1.73 14.94
CA TYR A 382 -6.73 0.81 15.76
C TYR A 382 -5.38 1.43 16.10
N PRO A 383 -5.03 1.63 17.38
CA PRO A 383 -3.72 2.15 17.77
C PRO A 383 -2.57 1.23 17.31
N THR A 384 -1.46 1.83 16.88
CA THR A 384 -0.24 1.12 16.45
C THR A 384 1.02 1.74 17.04
N LEU A 385 2.18 1.41 16.47
CA LEU A 385 3.41 2.18 16.62
C LEU A 385 3.20 3.67 16.26
N ASN A 386 4.13 4.50 16.76
CA ASN A 386 4.15 5.92 16.42
C ASN A 386 4.51 6.10 14.94
N LYS A 387 3.94 7.13 14.30
CA LYS A 387 4.29 7.53 12.93
C LYS A 387 4.28 6.34 11.96
N PRO A 388 3.17 5.57 11.85
CA PRO A 388 3.12 4.47 10.89
C PRO A 388 3.38 5.01 9.49
N SER A 389 4.32 4.38 8.78
CA SER A 389 4.90 4.88 7.52
C SER A 389 4.53 4.01 6.33
N ALA A 390 4.37 2.70 6.54
CA ALA A 390 4.04 1.74 5.50
C ALA A 390 3.14 0.62 6.03
N ILE A 391 2.33 0.06 5.13
CA ILE A 391 1.52 -1.12 5.38
C ILE A 391 1.64 -2.11 4.23
N ALA A 392 1.55 -3.40 4.55
CA ALA A 392 1.47 -4.49 3.58
C ALA A 392 0.61 -5.60 4.16
N SER A 393 0.04 -6.48 3.34
CA SER A 393 -0.80 -7.57 3.84
C SER A 393 -0.56 -8.87 3.09
N ILE A 394 -0.76 -9.98 3.79
CA ILE A 394 -0.70 -11.33 3.25
C ILE A 394 -2.01 -12.04 3.53
N PRO A 395 -2.67 -12.59 2.50
CA PRO A 395 -3.79 -13.49 2.66
C PRO A 395 -3.44 -14.76 3.42
N HIS A 396 -4.34 -15.23 4.28
CA HIS A 396 -4.12 -16.38 5.15
C HIS A 396 -5.04 -17.58 4.85
N GLY A 397 -4.52 -18.79 5.07
CA GLY A 397 -5.28 -20.03 4.92
C GLY A 397 -5.77 -20.24 3.49
N ASN A 398 -6.98 -20.78 3.34
CA ASN A 398 -7.57 -20.99 2.01
C ASN A 398 -7.87 -19.67 1.26
N HIS A 399 -7.76 -18.51 1.92
CA HIS A 399 -7.97 -17.22 1.27
C HIS A 399 -6.85 -16.88 0.28
N SER A 400 -5.61 -17.32 0.54
CA SER A 400 -4.46 -17.06 -0.33
C SER A 400 -4.56 -17.74 -1.70
N ILE A 401 -5.42 -18.76 -1.83
CA ILE A 401 -5.69 -19.46 -3.09
C ILE A 401 -7.00 -19.02 -3.76
N GLN A 402 -7.75 -18.10 -3.16
CA GLN A 402 -9.02 -17.58 -3.67
C GLN A 402 -8.86 -16.24 -4.38
N VAL A 403 -7.65 -15.89 -4.82
CA VAL A 403 -7.35 -14.60 -5.45
C VAL A 403 -8.33 -14.31 -6.59
N THR A 404 -9.07 -13.20 -6.47
CA THR A 404 -9.92 -12.73 -7.57
C THR A 404 -9.02 -12.21 -8.67
N THR A 405 -9.22 -12.76 -9.87
CA THR A 405 -8.64 -12.20 -11.09
C THR A 405 -9.63 -11.20 -11.69
N PRO A 406 -9.14 -10.10 -12.29
CA PRO A 406 -9.97 -9.08 -12.94
C PRO A 406 -10.92 -9.61 -14.02
#